data_AF-A0A7S3VIL3-F1
#
_entry.id   AF-A0A7S3VIL3-F1
#
_cell.length_a   1.000
_cell.length_b   1.000
_cell.length_c   1.000
_cell.angle_alpha   90.00
_cell.angle_beta   90.00
_cell.angle_gamma   90.00
#
_symmetry.space_group_name_H-M   'P 1'
#
loop_
_entity.id
_entity.type
_entity.pdbx_description
1 polymer ?
#
loop_
_entity_poly.entity_id
_entity_poly.type
_entity_poly.pdbx_seq_one_letter_code
_entity_poly.pdbx_strand_id
1 'polypeptide(L)'
;MAVYDLGFLRQQLLDMACWRDVEVRPFPFSKFPPHVRDLHNYAFKALVIQEALVLNSLVLWIDAGLELRAPMYTMLSWLSQYGHVGALQEDNIGDPMYTRTKDTVDAMGLSHFWPGAAKWQFCAGGLQGFVRGSDAERLILGPVVNCSLRASCIAPNGASRLNHNFDQTAFTLAIRANNYTCLPRETHCMWSTKKAARAPMQPSQPIEVISRGHRLPKPYTALLKRRPQCSPLKEGLVPWASEAPAETPPWDRYSLGFRLQKVYLQPIGDALVQVRAFGLLCLHRKYATCKIVYLQPIGKARAQVRTFQSCRPTPEFCKKAAAGSA
;
A
#
# COMPACT_ATOMS: atom_id res chain seq x y z
N MET A 1 -12.09 3.28 -11.24
CA MET A 1 -11.50 3.47 -9.90
C MET A 1 -12.24 4.58 -9.20
N ALA A 2 -12.56 4.43 -7.91
CA ALA A 2 -13.15 5.51 -7.12
C ALA A 2 -12.07 6.15 -6.22
N VAL A 3 -12.08 7.48 -6.13
CA VAL A 3 -11.26 8.26 -5.19
C VAL A 3 -12.21 8.96 -4.23
N TYR A 4 -12.08 8.68 -2.94
CA TYR A 4 -12.90 9.31 -1.92
C TYR A 4 -12.29 10.65 -1.51
N ASP A 5 -13.13 11.69 -1.51
CA ASP A 5 -12.79 13.00 -1.02
C ASP A 5 -12.81 13.02 0.51
N LEU A 6 -11.61 13.13 1.07
CA LEU A 6 -11.34 13.18 2.50
C LEU A 6 -10.96 14.60 2.94
N GLY A 7 -11.23 15.62 2.11
CA GLY A 7 -10.82 17.01 2.34
C GLY A 7 -9.81 17.50 1.31
N PHE A 8 -9.96 17.10 0.04
CA PHE A 8 -9.21 17.69 -1.06
C PHE A 8 -9.63 19.15 -1.28
N LEU A 9 -8.72 19.94 -1.82
CA LEU A 9 -9.02 21.31 -2.25
C LEU A 9 -9.91 21.29 -3.48
N ARG A 10 -10.68 22.38 -3.68
CA ARG A 10 -11.51 22.56 -4.88
C ARG A 10 -10.74 22.31 -6.17
N GLN A 11 -9.54 22.88 -6.31
CA GLN A 11 -8.72 22.70 -7.52
C GLN A 11 -8.27 21.24 -7.73
N GLN A 12 -8.01 20.50 -6.64
CA GLN A 12 -7.63 19.09 -6.71
C GLN A 12 -8.81 18.22 -7.15
N LEU A 13 -10.01 18.49 -6.62
CA LEU A 13 -11.24 17.81 -7.03
C LEU A 13 -11.54 18.03 -8.51
N LEU A 14 -11.44 19.27 -8.98
CA LEU A 14 -11.67 19.59 -10.39
C LEU A 14 -10.61 18.96 -11.30
N ASP A 15 -9.35 18.90 -10.87
CA ASP A 15 -8.30 18.22 -11.62
C ASP A 15 -8.56 16.71 -11.72
N MET A 16 -8.90 16.07 -10.60
CA MET A 16 -9.20 14.62 -10.55
C MET A 16 -10.45 14.27 -11.34
N ALA A 17 -11.45 15.14 -11.40
CA ALA A 17 -12.64 14.95 -12.22
C ALA A 17 -12.31 14.86 -13.72
N CYS A 18 -11.19 15.46 -14.14
CA CYS A 18 -10.69 15.34 -15.51
C CYS A 18 -9.92 14.05 -15.78
N TRP A 19 -9.59 13.25 -14.77
CA TRP A 19 -8.88 11.99 -14.98
C TRP A 19 -9.79 10.96 -15.64
N ARG A 20 -9.22 10.17 -16.55
CA ARG A 20 -9.92 9.09 -17.24
C ARG A 20 -10.08 7.89 -16.30
N ASP A 21 -11.23 7.21 -16.36
CA ASP A 21 -11.53 6.00 -15.59
C ASP A 21 -11.49 6.18 -14.06
N VAL A 22 -11.60 7.45 -13.63
CA VAL A 22 -11.67 7.87 -12.22
C VAL A 22 -13.01 8.53 -11.94
N GLU A 23 -13.60 8.12 -10.83
CA GLU A 23 -14.76 8.74 -10.21
C GLU A 23 -14.34 9.33 -8.87
N VAL A 24 -14.63 10.61 -8.62
CA VAL A 24 -14.40 11.24 -7.32
C VAL A 24 -15.70 11.20 -6.53
N ARG A 25 -15.66 10.75 -5.27
CA ARG A 25 -16.85 10.59 -4.42
C ARG A 25 -16.69 11.35 -3.10
N PRO A 26 -17.70 12.10 -2.63
CA PRO A 26 -17.64 12.72 -1.32
C PRO A 26 -17.73 11.65 -0.22
N PHE A 27 -16.92 11.77 0.84
CA PHE A 27 -17.10 10.97 2.03
C PHE A 27 -18.00 11.71 3.04
N PRO A 28 -19.13 11.13 3.48
CA PRO A 28 -20.14 11.85 4.26
C PRO A 28 -19.76 11.96 5.74
N PHE A 29 -18.71 12.72 6.08
CA PHE A 29 -18.23 12.89 7.45
C PHE A 29 -19.31 13.36 8.45
N SER A 30 -20.38 14.03 7.98
CA SER A 30 -21.51 14.46 8.83
C SER A 30 -22.31 13.28 9.42
N LYS A 31 -22.23 12.09 8.83
CA LYS A 31 -22.89 10.88 9.35
C LYS A 31 -22.14 10.21 10.50
N PHE A 32 -20.89 10.62 10.76
CA PHE A 32 -19.98 9.91 11.66
C PHE A 32 -19.54 10.79 12.84
N PRO A 33 -19.05 10.17 13.94
CA PRO A 33 -18.55 10.93 15.08
C PRO A 33 -17.41 11.89 14.71
N PRO A 34 -17.23 13.02 15.43
CA PRO A 34 -16.28 14.06 15.06
C PRO A 34 -14.84 13.58 14.86
N HIS A 35 -14.36 12.59 15.63
CA HIS A 35 -12.99 12.08 15.50
C HIS A 35 -12.71 11.43 14.13
N VAL A 36 -13.74 10.97 13.40
CA VAL A 36 -13.55 10.38 12.07
C VAL A 36 -13.01 11.41 11.07
N ARG A 37 -13.26 12.72 11.28
CA ARG A 37 -12.69 13.81 10.46
C ARG A 37 -11.18 13.98 10.65
N ASP A 38 -10.63 13.51 11.77
CA ASP A 38 -9.19 13.49 11.97
C ASP A 38 -8.58 12.31 11.20
N LEU A 39 -8.04 12.60 10.01
CA LEU A 39 -7.43 11.59 9.16
C LEU A 39 -6.17 10.94 9.78
N HIS A 40 -5.60 11.48 10.86
CA HIS A 40 -4.37 10.96 11.48
C HIS A 40 -4.64 9.75 12.37
N ASN A 41 -5.88 9.53 12.78
CA ASN A 41 -6.31 8.33 13.49
C ASN A 41 -6.83 7.22 12.56
N TYR A 42 -6.89 7.48 11.25
CA TYR A 42 -7.29 6.51 10.21
C TYR A 42 -8.68 5.87 10.37
N ALA A 43 -9.53 6.39 11.26
CA ALA A 43 -10.85 5.81 11.54
C ALA A 43 -11.76 5.77 10.30
N PHE A 44 -11.58 6.72 9.38
CA PHE A 44 -12.38 6.82 8.16
C PHE A 44 -12.25 5.59 7.23
N LYS A 45 -11.13 4.86 7.23
CA LYS A 45 -10.84 3.85 6.20
C LYS A 45 -11.88 2.72 6.15
N ALA A 46 -12.15 2.09 7.29
CA ALA A 46 -13.13 1.01 7.36
C ALA A 46 -14.55 1.50 7.00
N LEU A 47 -14.88 2.75 7.35
CA LEU A 47 -16.15 3.38 7.01
C LEU A 47 -16.27 3.63 5.51
N VAL A 48 -15.19 4.08 4.85
CA VAL A 48 -15.16 4.24 3.39
C VAL A 48 -15.33 2.89 2.69
N ILE A 49 -14.68 1.83 3.18
CA ILE A 49 -14.83 0.47 2.63
C ILE A 49 -16.28 0.00 2.76
N GLN A 50 -16.91 0.23 3.93
CA GLN A 50 -18.31 -0.14 4.15
C GLN A 50 -19.27 0.63 3.22
N GLU A 51 -19.12 1.95 3.08
CA GLU A 51 -19.92 2.76 2.15
C GLU A 51 -19.71 2.30 0.70
N ALA A 52 -18.47 1.95 0.33
CA ALA A 52 -18.17 1.44 -1.00
C ALA A 52 -18.85 0.09 -1.28
N LEU A 53 -18.93 -0.80 -0.28
CA LEU A 53 -19.58 -2.12 -0.41
C LEU A 53 -21.09 -2.02 -0.55
N VAL A 54 -21.74 -0.99 -0.01
CA VAL A 54 -23.19 -0.76 -0.25
C VAL A 54 -23.47 -0.70 -1.76
N LEU A 55 -22.59 -0.06 -2.52
CA LEU A 55 -22.76 0.17 -3.95
C LEU A 55 -22.08 -0.90 -4.82
N ASN A 56 -21.02 -1.56 -4.34
CA ASN A 56 -20.24 -2.54 -5.13
C ASN A 56 -20.23 -3.92 -4.48
N SER A 57 -20.30 -5.00 -5.28
CA SER A 57 -20.26 -6.37 -4.75
C SER A 57 -18.88 -6.76 -4.21
N LEU A 58 -17.83 -6.06 -4.63
CA LEU A 58 -16.45 -6.26 -4.24
C LEU A 58 -15.76 -4.90 -4.15
N VAL A 59 -14.95 -4.71 -3.10
CA VAL A 59 -14.15 -3.50 -2.91
C VAL A 59 -12.71 -3.90 -2.61
N LEU A 60 -11.76 -3.18 -3.20
CA LEU A 60 -10.34 -3.24 -2.85
C LEU A 60 -9.86 -1.83 -2.52
N TRP A 61 -9.55 -1.59 -1.25
CA TRP A 61 -8.94 -0.36 -0.75
C TRP A 61 -7.43 -0.41 -0.94
N ILE A 62 -6.88 0.68 -1.48
CA ILE A 62 -5.45 0.87 -1.71
C ILE A 62 -5.08 2.29 -1.27
N ASP A 63 -4.20 2.42 -0.28
CA ASP A 63 -3.70 3.72 0.17
C ASP A 63 -2.97 4.45 -0.98
N ALA A 64 -3.06 5.78 -1.02
CA ALA A 64 -2.42 6.61 -2.04
C ALA A 64 -0.87 6.52 -2.06
N GLY A 65 -0.27 5.95 -1.01
CA GLY A 65 1.16 5.66 -0.94
C GLY A 65 1.57 4.32 -1.58
N LEU A 66 0.60 3.50 -2.01
CA LEU A 66 0.81 2.20 -2.64
C LEU A 66 0.69 2.29 -4.16
N GLU A 67 1.39 1.39 -4.85
CA GLU A 67 1.43 1.28 -6.30
C GLU A 67 1.16 -0.15 -6.73
N LEU A 68 0.25 -0.31 -7.69
CA LEU A 68 0.06 -1.56 -8.41
C LEU A 68 1.23 -1.77 -9.39
N ARG A 69 1.90 -2.92 -9.29
CA ARG A 69 3.10 -3.28 -10.07
C ARG A 69 2.95 -4.59 -10.84
N ALA A 70 1.85 -5.32 -10.68
CA ALA A 70 1.52 -6.47 -11.50
C ALA A 70 -0.01 -6.65 -11.57
N PRO A 71 -0.53 -7.49 -12.48
CA PRO A 71 -1.93 -7.89 -12.46
C PRO A 71 -2.33 -8.47 -11.10
N MET A 72 -3.51 -8.12 -10.60
CA MET A 72 -3.99 -8.48 -9.26
C MET A 72 -4.66 -9.87 -9.20
N TYR A 73 -4.21 -10.82 -10.00
CA TYR A 73 -4.88 -12.12 -10.13
C TYR A 73 -4.91 -12.88 -8.79
N THR A 74 -3.84 -12.80 -8.00
CA THR A 74 -3.78 -13.47 -6.70
C THR A 74 -4.77 -12.84 -5.72
N MET A 75 -4.82 -11.51 -5.65
CA MET A 75 -5.77 -10.80 -4.79
C MET A 75 -7.23 -11.08 -5.17
N LEU A 76 -7.54 -11.09 -6.48
CA LEU A 76 -8.89 -11.40 -6.96
C LEU A 76 -9.29 -12.86 -6.66
N SER A 77 -8.36 -13.80 -6.79
CA SER A 77 -8.58 -15.20 -6.41
C SER A 77 -8.89 -15.34 -4.91
N TRP A 78 -8.13 -14.63 -4.06
CA TRP A 78 -8.36 -14.64 -2.62
C TRP A 78 -9.71 -14.02 -2.22
N LEU A 79 -10.08 -12.91 -2.85
CA LEU A 79 -11.39 -12.32 -2.65
C LEU A 79 -12.51 -13.29 -3.04
N SER A 80 -12.37 -13.99 -4.18
CA SER A 80 -13.35 -14.98 -4.62
C SER A 80 -13.44 -16.19 -3.66
N GLN A 81 -12.33 -16.62 -3.08
CA GLN A 81 -12.27 -17.83 -2.25
C GLN A 81 -12.64 -17.57 -0.80
N TYR A 82 -12.16 -16.46 -0.22
CA TYR A 82 -12.25 -16.20 1.21
C TYR A 82 -13.13 -14.98 1.55
N GLY A 83 -13.52 -14.18 0.55
CA GLY A 83 -14.26 -12.93 0.77
C GLY A 83 -13.40 -11.80 1.34
N HIS A 84 -12.11 -12.03 1.59
CA HIS A 84 -11.15 -11.05 2.13
C HIS A 84 -9.81 -11.14 1.41
N VAL A 85 -9.13 -10.00 1.31
CA VAL A 85 -7.70 -9.96 1.03
C VAL A 85 -7.01 -8.83 1.79
N GLY A 86 -5.79 -9.10 2.24
CA GLY A 86 -4.85 -8.11 2.77
C GLY A 86 -3.42 -8.64 2.61
N ALA A 87 -2.41 -7.87 3.02
CA ALA A 87 -1.01 -8.29 2.92
C ALA A 87 -0.31 -8.19 4.28
N LEU A 88 0.61 -9.10 4.57
CA LEU A 88 1.42 -9.08 5.80
C LEU A 88 2.39 -7.90 5.83
N GLN A 89 2.75 -7.48 7.05
CA GLN A 89 3.88 -6.60 7.35
C GLN A 89 4.89 -7.33 8.25
N GLU A 90 6.09 -6.74 8.40
CA GLU A 90 7.18 -7.35 9.17
C GLU A 90 6.89 -7.37 10.68
N ASP A 91 6.37 -6.26 11.19
CA ASP A 91 6.20 -6.02 12.63
C ASP A 91 5.05 -6.85 13.24
N ASN A 92 5.16 -7.09 14.54
CA ASN A 92 4.11 -7.72 15.33
C ASN A 92 3.31 -6.70 16.14
N ILE A 93 2.05 -7.05 16.41
CA ILE A 93 1.12 -6.30 17.27
C ILE A 93 1.73 -5.97 18.64
N GLY A 94 2.51 -6.89 19.21
CA GLY A 94 3.12 -6.76 20.52
C GLY A 94 4.56 -6.24 20.54
N ASP A 95 5.09 -5.73 19.42
CA ASP A 95 6.44 -5.16 19.43
C ASP A 95 6.52 -3.99 20.44
N PRO A 96 7.64 -3.82 21.18
CA PRO A 96 7.71 -2.88 22.31
C PRO A 96 7.38 -1.42 21.99
N MET A 97 7.51 -1.01 20.72
CA MET A 97 7.13 0.34 20.32
C MET A 97 5.61 0.55 20.40
N TYR A 98 4.80 -0.47 20.15
CA TYR A 98 3.34 -0.38 20.04
C TYR A 98 2.62 -0.47 21.38
N THR A 99 3.03 0.39 22.32
CA THR A 99 2.57 0.38 23.73
C THR A 99 1.07 0.57 23.92
N ARG A 100 0.35 1.10 22.92
CA ARG A 100 -1.11 1.34 22.99
C ARG A 100 -1.95 0.27 22.32
N THR A 101 -1.34 -0.77 21.74
CA THR A 101 -2.09 -1.80 21.01
C THR A 101 -3.03 -2.60 21.93
N LYS A 102 -2.61 -2.85 23.17
CA LYS A 102 -3.42 -3.59 24.15
C LYS A 102 -4.76 -2.89 24.43
N ASP A 103 -4.79 -1.56 24.41
CA ASP A 103 -6.01 -0.78 24.64
C ASP A 103 -7.05 -1.07 23.54
N THR A 104 -6.61 -1.20 22.28
CA THR A 104 -7.49 -1.63 21.16
C THR A 104 -7.92 -3.09 21.31
N VAL A 105 -7.04 -3.99 21.75
CA VAL A 105 -7.37 -5.41 22.04
C VAL A 105 -8.51 -5.48 23.05
N ASP A 106 -8.40 -4.73 24.15
CA ASP A 106 -9.41 -4.70 25.20
C ASP A 106 -10.71 -4.06 24.69
N ALA A 107 -10.64 -2.95 23.95
CA ALA A 107 -11.82 -2.29 23.37
C ALA A 107 -12.56 -3.12 22.33
N MET A 108 -11.89 -4.09 21.69
CA MET A 108 -12.49 -5.05 20.76
C MET A 108 -12.97 -6.34 21.46
N GLY A 109 -12.83 -6.46 22.79
CA GLY A 109 -13.25 -7.65 23.54
C GLY A 109 -12.34 -8.86 23.35
N LEU A 110 -11.10 -8.65 22.91
CA LEU A 110 -10.14 -9.68 22.54
C LEU A 110 -9.06 -9.91 23.61
N SER A 111 -9.25 -9.41 24.84
CA SER A 111 -8.27 -9.52 25.92
C SER A 111 -7.85 -10.97 26.21
N HIS A 112 -8.74 -11.94 26.02
CA HIS A 112 -8.46 -13.36 26.20
C HIS A 112 -7.50 -13.96 25.17
N PHE A 113 -7.33 -13.31 24.00
CA PHE A 113 -6.29 -13.69 23.03
C PHE A 113 -4.89 -13.23 23.44
N TRP A 114 -4.78 -12.31 24.40
CA TRP A 114 -3.49 -11.89 24.95
C TRP A 114 -2.97 -12.94 25.96
N PRO A 115 -1.68 -13.33 25.94
CA PRO A 115 -0.54 -12.75 25.20
C PRO A 115 -0.30 -13.34 23.81
N GLY A 116 -1.08 -14.34 23.36
CA GLY A 116 -0.90 -14.96 22.04
C GLY A 116 -0.95 -13.95 20.88
N ALA A 117 -1.88 -12.99 20.97
CA ALA A 117 -2.05 -11.92 19.99
C ALA A 117 -0.82 -11.01 19.85
N ALA A 118 0.04 -10.92 20.88
CA ALA A 118 1.26 -10.13 20.81
C ALA A 118 2.22 -10.61 19.70
N LYS A 119 2.14 -11.90 19.32
CA LYS A 119 2.97 -12.53 18.28
C LYS A 119 2.35 -12.46 16.89
N TRP A 120 1.17 -11.88 16.74
CA TRP A 120 0.53 -11.76 15.44
C TRP A 120 1.21 -10.66 14.63
N GLN A 121 1.72 -11.04 13.46
CA GLN A 121 2.19 -10.09 12.47
C GLN A 121 1.05 -9.23 11.96
N PHE A 122 1.33 -7.93 11.79
CA PHE A 122 0.38 -6.99 11.21
C PHE A 122 -0.04 -7.39 9.79
N CYS A 123 -1.30 -7.13 9.48
CA CYS A 123 -1.82 -7.06 8.13
C CYS A 123 -1.94 -5.60 7.72
N ALA A 124 -1.34 -5.18 6.62
CA ALA A 124 -1.26 -3.80 6.15
C ALA A 124 -2.64 -3.13 6.07
N GLY A 125 -2.85 -2.06 6.85
CA GLY A 125 -4.11 -1.29 6.82
C GLY A 125 -4.31 -0.54 5.50
N GLY A 126 -3.23 -0.32 4.74
CA GLY A 126 -3.29 0.33 3.44
C GLY A 126 -3.74 -0.55 2.27
N LEU A 127 -3.92 -1.85 2.48
CA LEU A 127 -4.40 -2.79 1.46
C LEU A 127 -5.41 -3.74 2.09
N GLN A 128 -6.70 -3.53 1.81
CA GLN A 128 -7.79 -4.34 2.35
C GLN A 128 -8.85 -4.53 1.28
N GLY A 129 -9.33 -5.75 1.08
CA GLY A 129 -10.43 -6.02 0.17
C GLY A 129 -11.47 -6.93 0.78
N PHE A 130 -12.72 -6.75 0.32
CA PHE A 130 -13.89 -7.43 0.85
C PHE A 130 -14.90 -7.74 -0.25
N VAL A 131 -15.62 -8.84 -0.08
CA VAL A 131 -16.80 -9.19 -0.91
C VAL A 131 -18.06 -8.99 -0.08
N ARG A 132 -19.05 -8.30 -0.66
CA ARG A 132 -20.34 -8.03 -0.01
C ARG A 132 -21.08 -9.34 0.28
N GLY A 133 -21.65 -9.44 1.48
CA GLY A 133 -22.37 -10.61 1.97
C GLY A 133 -21.48 -11.76 2.41
N SER A 134 -20.15 -11.62 2.33
CA SER A 134 -19.22 -12.67 2.78
C SER A 134 -19.11 -12.70 4.31
N ASP A 135 -18.70 -13.85 4.85
CA ASP A 135 -18.36 -13.94 6.27
C ASP A 135 -17.24 -12.98 6.67
N ALA A 136 -16.29 -12.70 5.77
CA ALA A 136 -15.24 -11.72 5.99
C ALA A 136 -15.78 -10.30 6.21
N GLU A 137 -16.79 -9.86 5.44
CA GLU A 137 -17.43 -8.57 5.69
C GLU A 137 -17.99 -8.51 7.11
N ARG A 138 -18.71 -9.55 7.54
CA ARG A 138 -19.34 -9.61 8.86
C ARG A 138 -18.36 -9.78 10.01
N LEU A 139 -17.37 -10.67 9.88
CA LEU A 139 -16.46 -11.08 10.94
C LEU A 139 -15.23 -10.18 11.05
N ILE A 140 -14.83 -9.51 9.97
CA ILE A 140 -13.65 -8.64 9.94
C ILE A 140 -14.07 -7.17 9.80
N LEU A 141 -14.73 -6.82 8.69
CA LEU A 141 -15.05 -5.40 8.43
C LEU A 141 -16.01 -4.85 9.49
N GLY A 142 -17.05 -5.60 9.87
CA GLY A 142 -18.01 -5.20 10.90
C GLY A 142 -17.38 -4.78 12.23
N PRO A 143 -16.57 -5.64 12.89
CA PRO A 143 -15.86 -5.27 14.11
C PRO A 143 -14.91 -4.08 13.95
N VAL A 144 -14.26 -3.95 12.80
CA VAL A 144 -13.35 -2.83 12.53
C VAL A 144 -14.14 -1.53 12.34
N VAL A 145 -15.26 -1.56 11.63
CA VAL A 145 -16.21 -0.43 11.51
C VAL A 145 -16.68 0.01 12.90
N ASN A 146 -17.09 -0.93 13.75
CA ASN A 146 -17.50 -0.63 15.12
C ASN A 146 -16.34 -0.05 15.98
N CYS A 147 -15.10 -0.47 15.74
CA CYS A 147 -13.93 0.13 16.37
C CYS A 147 -13.67 1.55 15.85
N SER A 148 -13.75 1.78 14.54
CA SER A 148 -13.62 3.08 13.90
C SER A 148 -14.63 4.11 14.40
N LEU A 149 -15.84 3.70 14.77
CA LEU A 149 -16.86 4.58 15.34
C LEU A 149 -16.58 4.99 16.80
N ARG A 150 -15.60 4.37 17.48
CA ARG A 150 -15.25 4.66 18.87
C ARG A 150 -13.82 5.17 18.96
N ALA A 151 -13.64 6.45 19.27
CA ALA A 151 -12.33 7.09 19.36
C ALA A 151 -11.34 6.28 20.23
N SER A 152 -11.78 5.85 21.42
CA SER A 152 -10.97 5.07 22.36
C SER A 152 -10.57 3.68 21.87
N CYS A 153 -11.24 3.12 20.86
CA CYS A 153 -10.88 1.84 20.25
C CYS A 153 -9.84 2.03 19.15
N ILE A 154 -10.15 2.88 18.16
CA ILE A 154 -9.33 3.05 16.96
C ILE A 154 -8.05 3.85 17.22
N ALA A 155 -8.13 4.85 18.10
CA ALA A 155 -7.02 5.68 18.54
C ALA A 155 -7.12 5.89 20.06
N PRO A 156 -6.71 4.88 20.86
CA PRO A 156 -6.72 4.96 22.31
C PRO A 156 -6.03 6.23 22.84
N ASN A 157 -6.38 6.66 24.04
CA ASN A 157 -5.81 7.88 24.62
C ASN A 157 -4.28 7.81 24.69
N GLY A 158 -3.60 8.79 24.10
CA GLY A 158 -2.14 8.83 23.98
C GLY A 158 -1.56 7.96 22.86
N ALA A 159 -2.40 7.44 21.95
CA ALA A 159 -1.96 6.81 20.72
C ALA A 159 -1.43 7.84 19.72
N SER A 160 -0.40 7.44 18.97
CA SER A 160 0.27 8.20 17.94
C SER A 160 0.89 7.22 16.95
N ARG A 161 1.36 7.71 15.79
CA ARG A 161 2.13 6.90 14.83
C ARG A 161 3.42 6.29 15.40
N LEU A 162 3.90 6.76 16.55
CA LEU A 162 5.11 6.24 17.20
C LEU A 162 4.83 5.04 18.10
N ASN A 163 3.58 4.86 18.54
CA ASN A 163 3.23 3.85 19.54
C ASN A 163 1.93 3.08 19.26
N HIS A 164 1.34 3.29 18.09
CA HIS A 164 0.11 2.62 17.65
C HIS A 164 0.00 2.64 16.12
N ASN A 165 -0.74 1.67 15.58
CA ASN A 165 -0.93 1.48 14.13
C ASN A 165 -2.39 1.63 13.67
N PHE A 166 -3.27 2.13 14.54
CA PHE A 166 -4.65 2.54 14.25
C PHE A 166 -5.51 1.45 13.57
N ASP A 167 -6.04 1.74 12.38
CA ASP A 167 -6.84 0.83 11.56
C ASP A 167 -6.13 -0.49 11.30
N GLN A 168 -4.81 -0.46 11.12
CA GLN A 168 -4.02 -1.66 10.91
C GLN A 168 -4.05 -2.60 12.13
N THR A 169 -4.06 -2.04 13.35
CA THR A 169 -4.24 -2.83 14.58
C THR A 169 -5.61 -3.48 14.59
N ALA A 170 -6.68 -2.70 14.37
CA ALA A 170 -8.04 -3.21 14.38
C ALA A 170 -8.27 -4.31 13.32
N PHE A 171 -7.81 -4.09 12.07
CA PHE A 171 -7.90 -5.10 11.01
C PHE A 171 -7.13 -6.36 11.38
N THR A 172 -5.89 -6.25 11.85
CA THR A 172 -5.09 -7.43 12.18
C THR A 172 -5.74 -8.26 13.29
N LEU A 173 -6.28 -7.61 14.32
CA LEU A 173 -6.99 -8.29 15.40
C LEU A 173 -8.23 -9.02 14.89
N ALA A 174 -9.07 -8.36 14.08
CA ALA A 174 -10.28 -8.98 13.54
C ALA A 174 -9.97 -10.12 12.56
N ILE A 175 -8.96 -9.97 11.71
CA ILE A 175 -8.50 -11.02 10.78
C ILE A 175 -8.04 -12.25 11.56
N ARG A 176 -7.12 -12.07 12.52
CA ARG A 176 -6.48 -13.18 13.23
C ARG A 176 -7.42 -13.87 14.23
N ALA A 177 -8.27 -13.11 14.93
CA ALA A 177 -9.26 -13.67 15.84
C ALA A 177 -10.29 -14.57 15.14
N ASN A 178 -10.50 -14.38 13.84
CA ASN A 178 -11.42 -15.18 13.03
C ASN A 178 -10.70 -16.18 12.11
N ASN A 179 -9.43 -16.51 12.39
CA ASN A 179 -8.62 -17.49 11.63
C ASN A 179 -8.41 -17.14 10.15
N TYR A 180 -8.55 -15.87 9.77
CA TYR A 180 -8.12 -15.39 8.46
C TYR A 180 -6.60 -15.12 8.47
N THR A 181 -6.02 -15.07 7.27
CA THR A 181 -4.60 -14.74 7.08
C THR A 181 -4.46 -13.68 5.99
N CYS A 182 -3.26 -13.12 5.89
CA CYS A 182 -2.91 -12.13 4.89
C CYS A 182 -1.89 -12.70 3.92
N LEU A 183 -1.89 -12.16 2.69
CA LEU A 183 -0.97 -12.55 1.65
C LEU A 183 0.48 -12.25 2.06
N PRO A 184 1.46 -13.04 1.56
CA PRO A 184 2.87 -12.80 1.84
C PRO A 184 3.30 -11.39 1.42
N ARG A 185 4.07 -10.73 2.29
CA ARG A 185 4.53 -9.36 2.09
C ARG A 185 5.39 -9.21 0.83
N GLU A 186 6.25 -10.19 0.59
CA GLU A 186 7.25 -10.24 -0.48
C GLU A 186 6.62 -10.16 -1.88
N THR A 187 5.33 -10.44 -1.97
CA THR A 187 4.58 -10.46 -3.23
C THR A 187 3.43 -9.45 -3.25
N HIS A 188 2.89 -9.00 -2.10
CA HIS A 188 1.62 -8.24 -2.09
C HIS A 188 1.61 -6.91 -1.32
N CYS A 189 2.68 -6.52 -0.61
CA CYS A 189 2.81 -5.15 -0.09
C CYS A 189 4.26 -4.84 0.36
N MET A 190 5.19 -4.81 -0.58
CA MET A 190 6.60 -4.56 -0.25
C MET A 190 6.90 -3.08 0.01
N TRP A 191 7.64 -2.75 1.09
CA TRP A 191 8.14 -1.38 1.32
C TRP A 191 9.37 -1.03 0.46
N SER A 192 10.06 -2.04 -0.08
CA SER A 192 11.28 -1.81 -0.83
C SER A 192 11.01 -1.66 -2.32
N THR A 193 11.07 -0.43 -2.83
CA THR A 193 11.05 -0.20 -4.29
C THR A 193 12.31 -0.74 -4.97
N LYS A 194 13.34 -1.20 -4.23
CA LYS A 194 14.57 -1.76 -4.81
C LYS A 194 14.32 -3.04 -5.61
N LYS A 195 13.24 -3.77 -5.28
CA LYS A 195 12.83 -4.98 -6.01
C LYS A 195 11.82 -4.70 -7.12
N ALA A 196 11.33 -3.47 -7.22
CA ALA A 196 10.39 -3.08 -8.26
C ALA A 196 11.13 -2.58 -9.51
N ALA A 197 10.54 -2.81 -10.68
CA ALA A 197 11.05 -2.23 -11.92
C ALA A 197 11.06 -0.69 -11.82
N ARG A 198 12.08 -0.05 -12.41
CA ARG A 198 12.23 1.42 -12.37
C ARG A 198 11.13 2.11 -13.19
N ALA A 199 10.78 1.53 -14.34
CA ALA A 199 9.74 2.05 -15.20
C ALA A 199 8.35 1.77 -14.57
N PRO A 200 7.48 2.78 -14.39
CA PRO A 200 6.18 2.60 -13.77
C PRO A 200 5.24 1.68 -14.57
N MET A 201 5.43 1.54 -15.88
CA MET A 201 4.62 0.62 -16.70
C MET A 201 5.17 -0.79 -16.78
N GLN A 202 6.40 -1.03 -16.34
CA GLN A 202 6.99 -2.36 -16.36
C GLN A 202 6.51 -3.17 -15.15
N PRO A 203 5.94 -4.38 -15.36
CA PRO A 203 5.54 -5.23 -14.25
C PRO A 203 6.73 -5.60 -13.36
N SER A 204 6.49 -5.69 -12.05
CA SER A 204 7.48 -6.11 -11.05
C SER A 204 7.16 -7.49 -10.48
N GLN A 205 6.63 -8.40 -11.30
CA GLN A 205 6.25 -9.74 -10.88
C GLN A 205 7.41 -10.45 -10.13
N PRO A 206 7.11 -11.17 -9.03
CA PRO A 206 5.77 -11.52 -8.53
C PRO A 206 5.14 -10.44 -7.62
N ILE A 207 5.66 -9.21 -7.58
CA ILE A 207 5.19 -8.15 -6.69
C ILE A 207 3.97 -7.44 -7.31
N GLU A 208 2.79 -7.65 -6.73
CA GLU A 208 1.53 -7.01 -7.15
C GLU A 208 1.40 -5.58 -6.61
N VAL A 209 1.81 -5.33 -5.36
CA VAL A 209 1.72 -4.00 -4.73
C VAL A 209 3.02 -3.62 -4.01
N ILE A 210 3.44 -2.38 -4.17
CA ILE A 210 4.57 -1.80 -3.41
C ILE A 210 4.14 -0.52 -2.69
N SER A 211 4.72 -0.27 -1.52
CA SER A 211 4.67 1.03 -0.88
C SER A 211 5.82 1.90 -1.38
N ARG A 212 5.49 2.94 -2.15
CA ARG A 212 6.46 4.00 -2.49
C ARG A 212 6.51 5.09 -1.42
N GLY A 213 5.49 5.17 -0.57
CA GLY A 213 5.40 6.18 0.48
C GLY A 213 5.60 7.59 -0.07
N HIS A 214 6.48 8.38 0.57
CA HIS A 214 6.72 9.79 0.24
C HIS A 214 7.78 10.03 -0.85
N ARG A 215 8.27 8.99 -1.53
CA ARG A 215 9.32 9.17 -2.54
C ARG A 215 8.75 9.95 -3.74
N LEU A 216 9.40 11.07 -4.07
CA LEU A 216 9.12 11.94 -5.22
C LEU A 216 10.34 12.01 -6.16
N PRO A 217 10.15 12.34 -7.45
CA PRO A 217 8.87 12.51 -8.14
C PRO A 217 8.15 11.17 -8.33
N LYS A 218 6.80 11.22 -8.41
CA LYS A 218 6.01 10.05 -8.80
C LYS A 218 6.16 9.83 -10.31
N PRO A 219 6.71 8.69 -10.78
CA PRO A 219 7.07 8.54 -12.20
C PRO A 219 5.86 8.39 -13.14
N TYR A 220 4.65 8.29 -12.60
CA TYR A 220 3.41 8.08 -13.34
C TYR A 220 2.58 9.35 -13.57
N THR A 221 3.02 10.53 -13.09
CA THR A 221 2.30 11.79 -13.36
C THR A 221 2.20 12.08 -14.86
N ALA A 222 3.26 11.82 -15.61
CA ALA A 222 3.27 11.94 -17.07
C ALA A 222 2.41 10.89 -17.80
N LEU A 223 1.98 9.83 -17.10
CA LEU A 223 1.17 8.75 -17.65
C LEU A 223 -0.32 8.94 -17.37
N LEU A 224 -0.67 9.96 -16.60
CA LEU A 224 -2.04 10.28 -16.26
C LEU A 224 -2.83 10.64 -17.52
N LYS A 225 -3.84 9.82 -17.84
CA LYS A 225 -4.74 10.08 -18.96
C LYS A 225 -5.89 10.97 -18.50
N ARG A 226 -6.18 12.01 -19.28
CA ARG A 226 -7.36 12.88 -19.07
C ARG A 226 -8.48 12.52 -20.03
N ARG A 227 -9.71 12.86 -19.64
CA ARG A 227 -10.90 12.78 -20.50
C ARG A 227 -10.74 13.79 -21.65
N PRO A 228 -11.10 13.44 -22.90
CA PRO A 228 -11.12 14.40 -24.00
C PRO A 228 -11.98 15.61 -23.62
N GLN A 229 -11.57 16.82 -24.01
CA GLN A 229 -12.32 18.08 -23.79
C GLN A 229 -12.51 18.51 -22.33
N CYS A 230 -11.84 17.86 -21.36
CA CYS A 230 -11.92 18.31 -19.97
C CYS A 230 -11.08 19.56 -19.74
N SER A 231 -11.73 20.65 -19.34
CA SER A 231 -11.07 21.81 -18.77
C SER A 231 -11.23 21.76 -17.25
N PRO A 232 -10.15 21.64 -16.46
CA PRO A 232 -10.20 21.60 -15.00
C PRO A 232 -10.83 22.84 -14.35
N LEU A 233 -11.12 23.89 -15.12
CA LEU A 233 -11.76 25.12 -14.63
C LEU A 233 -13.24 25.21 -15.02
N LYS A 234 -13.78 24.23 -15.75
CA LYS A 234 -15.21 24.24 -16.09
C LYS A 234 -16.01 23.79 -14.88
N GLU A 235 -16.70 24.73 -14.25
CA GLU A 235 -17.61 24.48 -13.13
C GLU A 235 -18.70 23.46 -13.52
N GLY A 236 -19.17 22.68 -12.55
CA GLY A 236 -20.24 21.68 -12.72
C GLY A 236 -19.80 20.23 -12.89
N LEU A 237 -18.49 19.93 -13.05
CA LEU A 237 -18.01 18.55 -13.12
C LEU A 237 -18.09 17.81 -11.77
N VAL A 238 -17.98 18.56 -10.67
CA VAL A 238 -18.11 18.06 -9.30
C VAL A 238 -18.98 19.08 -8.56
N PRO A 239 -20.31 18.90 -8.53
CA PRO A 239 -21.23 19.91 -8.01
C PRO A 239 -20.92 20.33 -6.56
N TRP A 240 -20.45 19.40 -5.73
CA TRP A 240 -20.09 19.65 -4.34
C TRP A 240 -18.69 20.25 -4.14
N ALA A 241 -17.87 20.38 -5.19
CA ALA A 241 -16.53 20.95 -5.06
C ALA A 241 -16.53 22.45 -4.68
N SER A 242 -17.66 23.13 -4.80
CA SER A 242 -17.84 24.51 -4.30
C SER A 242 -17.78 24.60 -2.77
N GLU A 243 -18.07 23.51 -2.07
CA GLU A 243 -18.00 23.45 -0.60
C GLU A 243 -16.58 23.13 -0.10
N ALA A 244 -15.70 22.69 -1.00
CA ALA A 244 -14.32 22.39 -0.67
C ALA A 244 -13.51 23.67 -0.40
N PRO A 245 -12.56 23.65 0.54
CA PRO A 245 -11.71 24.81 0.80
C PRO A 245 -10.97 25.25 -0.46
N ALA A 246 -11.00 26.55 -0.73
CA ALA A 246 -10.34 27.16 -1.89
C ALA A 246 -8.82 27.23 -1.70
N GLU A 247 -8.38 27.41 -0.46
CA GLU A 247 -6.97 27.55 -0.12
C GLU A 247 -6.48 26.37 0.73
N THR A 248 -5.23 26.00 0.53
CA THR A 248 -4.52 25.15 1.47
C THR A 248 -4.53 25.84 2.82
N PRO A 249 -5.10 25.22 3.88
CA PRO A 249 -4.83 25.74 5.21
C PRO A 249 -3.31 25.67 5.45
N PRO A 250 -2.73 26.59 6.24
CA PRO A 250 -1.29 26.90 6.31
C PRO A 250 -0.38 25.78 6.87
N TRP A 251 -0.81 24.53 6.78
CA TRP A 251 -0.07 23.37 7.19
C TRP A 251 1.10 23.12 6.24
N ASP A 252 2.27 23.66 6.58
CA ASP A 252 3.54 23.10 6.17
C ASP A 252 3.71 21.75 6.90
N ARG A 253 2.93 20.73 6.48
CA ARG A 253 2.67 19.46 7.19
C ARG A 253 3.89 18.57 7.44
N TYR A 254 5.02 18.93 6.85
CA TYR A 254 6.24 18.17 7.00
C TYR A 254 7.33 19.15 7.39
N SER A 255 7.98 18.88 8.53
CA SER A 255 9.16 19.63 8.91
C SER A 255 10.16 19.64 7.75
N LEU A 256 10.91 20.73 7.62
CA LEU A 256 11.98 20.83 6.64
C LEU A 256 12.90 19.59 6.70
N GLY A 257 13.19 19.10 7.91
CA GLY A 257 13.94 17.87 8.14
C GLY A 257 13.31 16.63 7.52
N PHE A 258 11.99 16.44 7.65
CA PHE A 258 11.28 15.35 6.98
C PHE A 258 11.40 15.45 5.45
N ARG A 259 11.21 16.64 4.89
CA ARG A 259 11.34 16.86 3.43
C ARG A 259 12.75 16.53 2.96
N LEU A 260 13.76 17.09 3.61
CA LEU A 260 15.17 16.80 3.30
C LEU A 260 15.48 15.31 3.39
N GLN A 261 15.14 14.66 4.50
CA GLN A 261 15.51 13.27 4.73
C GLN A 261 14.75 12.30 3.84
N LYS A 262 13.41 12.39 3.79
CA LYS A 262 12.54 11.38 3.17
C LYS A 262 12.21 11.67 1.72
N VAL A 263 12.16 12.94 1.32
CA VAL A 263 11.81 13.32 -0.05
C VAL A 263 13.06 13.49 -0.91
N TYR A 264 14.12 14.14 -0.39
CA TYR A 264 15.30 14.48 -1.20
C TYR A 264 16.49 13.52 -1.02
N LEU A 265 16.88 13.19 0.22
CA LEU A 265 18.07 12.36 0.49
C LEU A 265 17.82 10.87 0.22
N GLN A 266 16.62 10.37 0.49
CA GLN A 266 16.32 8.94 0.30
C GLN A 266 16.46 8.48 -1.17
N PRO A 267 15.97 9.22 -2.19
CA PRO A 267 16.25 8.91 -3.60
C PRO A 267 17.75 8.88 -3.95
N ILE A 268 18.56 9.76 -3.37
CA ILE A 268 20.02 9.78 -3.56
C ILE A 268 20.63 8.50 -3.00
N GLY A 269 20.25 8.12 -1.78
CA GLY A 269 20.68 6.86 -1.17
C GLY A 269 20.29 5.64 -2.00
N ASP A 270 19.07 5.62 -2.55
CA ASP A 270 18.61 4.55 -3.42
C ASP A 270 19.41 4.48 -4.73
N ALA A 271 19.73 5.63 -5.34
CA ALA A 271 20.57 5.70 -6.54
C ALA A 271 22.00 5.19 -6.27
N LEU A 272 22.63 5.60 -5.17
CA LEU A 272 23.99 5.19 -4.80
C LEU A 272 24.11 3.67 -4.56
N VAL A 273 23.11 3.07 -3.89
CA VAL A 273 23.07 1.61 -3.70
C VAL A 273 22.98 0.88 -5.04
N GLN A 274 22.23 1.43 -6.00
CA GLN A 274 22.11 0.84 -7.33
C GLN A 274 23.39 0.96 -8.16
N VAL A 275 24.07 2.11 -8.14
CA VAL A 275 25.36 2.28 -8.84
C VAL A 275 26.40 1.29 -8.32
N ARG A 276 26.47 1.09 -6.99
CA ARG A 276 27.36 0.07 -6.40
C ARG A 276 27.01 -1.36 -6.85
N ALA A 277 25.73 -1.70 -6.94
CA ALA A 277 25.30 -3.02 -7.44
C ALA A 277 25.71 -3.24 -8.90
N PHE A 278 25.55 -2.22 -9.76
CA PHE A 278 26.01 -2.27 -11.15
C PHE A 278 27.53 -2.35 -11.26
N GLY A 279 28.27 -1.58 -10.46
CA GLY A 279 29.74 -1.62 -10.41
C GLY A 279 30.27 -2.99 -9.99
N LEU A 280 29.69 -3.61 -8.96
CA LEU A 280 30.04 -4.96 -8.50
C LEU A 280 29.70 -6.04 -9.54
N LEU A 281 28.55 -5.93 -10.24
CA LEU A 281 28.19 -6.84 -11.34
C LEU A 281 29.15 -6.73 -12.52
N CYS A 282 29.66 -5.52 -12.81
CA CYS A 282 30.67 -5.31 -13.85
C CYS A 282 32.07 -5.79 -13.43
N LEU A 283 32.44 -5.63 -12.16
CA LEU A 283 33.73 -6.10 -11.62
C LEU A 283 33.79 -7.63 -11.53
N HIS A 284 32.70 -8.30 -11.11
CA HIS A 284 32.68 -9.76 -11.02
C HIS A 284 32.62 -10.46 -12.39
N ARG A 285 32.21 -9.78 -13.47
CA ARG A 285 32.22 -10.37 -14.82
C ARG A 285 33.60 -10.42 -15.48
N LYS A 286 34.62 -9.79 -14.91
CA LYS A 286 36.01 -10.01 -15.36
C LYS A 286 36.61 -11.33 -14.83
N TYR A 287 36.00 -11.97 -13.82
CA TYR A 287 36.54 -13.18 -13.19
C TYR A 287 35.46 -14.16 -12.67
N ALA A 288 34.46 -14.52 -13.48
CA ALA A 288 33.56 -15.62 -13.09
C ALA A 288 32.84 -16.27 -14.27
N THR A 289 33.18 -17.52 -14.58
CA THR A 289 32.26 -18.50 -15.14
C THR A 289 31.28 -18.90 -14.04
N CYS A 290 30.10 -18.29 -14.03
CA CYS A 290 29.05 -18.62 -13.07
C CYS A 290 28.24 -19.83 -13.58
N LYS A 291 28.47 -21.02 -12.99
CA LYS A 291 27.53 -22.15 -13.10
C LYS A 291 26.50 -22.00 -11.99
N ILE A 292 25.25 -21.74 -12.34
CA ILE A 292 24.13 -21.81 -11.40
C ILE A 292 23.51 -23.19 -11.52
N VAL A 293 23.55 -23.97 -10.42
CA VAL A 293 22.84 -25.24 -10.28
C VAL A 293 21.63 -24.98 -9.40
N TYR A 294 20.43 -25.21 -9.93
CA TYR A 294 19.21 -25.26 -9.12
C TYR A 294 18.90 -26.72 -8.80
N LEU A 295 18.64 -26.99 -7.52
CA LEU A 295 18.01 -28.22 -7.07
C LEU A 295 16.56 -27.87 -6.67
N GLN A 296 15.59 -28.43 -7.38
CA GLN A 296 14.21 -28.44 -6.92
C GLN A 296 13.96 -29.70 -6.08
N PRO A 297 13.20 -29.61 -4.98
CA PRO A 297 12.76 -30.79 -4.25
C PRO A 297 11.60 -31.43 -5.02
N ILE A 298 11.85 -32.58 -5.63
CA ILE A 298 10.79 -33.50 -6.05
C ILE A 298 10.92 -34.75 -5.17
N GLY A 299 9.80 -35.18 -4.61
CA GLY A 299 9.72 -36.35 -3.75
C GLY A 299 10.38 -37.59 -4.37
N LYS A 300 11.05 -38.34 -3.49
CA LYS A 300 11.66 -39.67 -3.63
C LYS A 300 12.03 -40.14 -5.05
N ALA A 301 13.36 -40.24 -5.24
CA ALA A 301 14.14 -41.03 -6.20
C ALA A 301 14.60 -40.32 -7.50
N ARG A 302 15.93 -40.09 -7.54
CA ARG A 302 16.84 -39.70 -8.65
C ARG A 302 16.67 -38.31 -9.27
N ALA A 303 17.65 -37.44 -9.02
CA ALA A 303 17.83 -36.15 -9.68
C ALA A 303 18.45 -36.32 -11.08
N GLN A 304 17.91 -35.61 -12.08
CA GLN A 304 18.50 -35.44 -13.41
C GLN A 304 19.02 -34.01 -13.56
N VAL A 305 20.27 -33.86 -13.99
CA VAL A 305 20.90 -32.56 -14.28
C VAL A 305 20.61 -32.19 -15.74
N ARG A 306 19.99 -31.03 -16.00
CA ARG A 306 19.94 -30.42 -17.34
C ARG A 306 20.65 -29.07 -17.33
N THR A 307 21.60 -28.90 -18.24
CA THR A 307 22.29 -27.64 -18.54
C THR A 307 21.61 -26.93 -19.71
N PHE A 308 21.28 -25.65 -19.55
CA PHE A 308 20.83 -24.78 -20.65
C PHE A 308 21.97 -23.88 -21.15
N GLN A 309 21.99 -23.65 -22.46
CA GLN A 309 22.97 -22.85 -23.21
C GLN A 309 22.85 -21.35 -22.90
N SER A 310 24.00 -20.68 -22.78
CA SER A 310 24.09 -19.27 -22.38
C SER A 310 23.62 -18.29 -23.47
N CYS A 311 22.80 -17.31 -23.12
CA CYS A 311 22.63 -16.09 -23.93
C CYS A 311 23.84 -15.15 -23.71
N ARG A 312 24.63 -14.88 -24.77
CA ARG A 312 25.67 -13.85 -24.76
C ARG A 312 25.06 -12.50 -25.21
N PRO A 313 25.16 -11.42 -24.43
CA PRO A 313 24.96 -10.08 -24.96
C PRO A 313 26.18 -9.67 -25.80
N THR A 314 25.94 -8.93 -26.90
CA THR A 314 26.99 -8.48 -27.81
C THR A 314 27.85 -7.36 -27.20
N PRO A 315 29.17 -7.30 -27.49
CA PRO A 315 30.11 -6.33 -26.93
C PRO A 315 29.76 -4.84 -27.16
N GLU A 316 28.93 -4.54 -28.16
CA GLU A 316 28.56 -3.16 -28.49
C GLU A 316 27.72 -2.46 -27.43
N PHE A 317 26.93 -3.21 -26.64
CA PHE A 317 26.05 -2.62 -25.64
C PHE A 317 26.82 -2.00 -24.46
N CYS A 318 27.98 -2.56 -24.11
CA CYS A 318 28.81 -2.05 -23.02
C CYS A 318 29.65 -0.82 -23.40
N LYS A 319 30.00 -0.66 -24.70
CA LYS A 319 30.79 0.51 -25.15
C LYS A 319 30.01 1.82 -25.09
N LYS A 320 28.70 1.79 -25.35
CA LYS A 320 27.84 2.99 -25.26
C LYS A 320 27.61 3.48 -23.82
N ALA A 321 27.67 2.59 -22.83
CA ALA A 321 27.48 2.97 -21.43
C ALA A 321 28.72 3.65 -20.80
N ALA A 322 29.92 3.41 -21.33
CA ALA A 322 31.16 4.00 -20.82
C ALA A 322 31.47 5.38 -21.43
N ALA A 323 30.94 5.69 -22.62
CA ALA A 323 31.21 6.95 -23.32
C ALA A 323 30.28 8.11 -22.93
N GLY A 324 29.25 7.87 -22.11
CA GLY A 324 28.26 8.87 -21.70
C GLY A 324 28.52 9.52 -20.32
N SER A 325 29.70 9.29 -19.75
CA SER A 325 30.10 9.82 -18.45
C SER A 325 31.54 10.32 -18.50
N ALA A 326 31.73 11.40 -19.25
CA ALA A 326 32.82 12.35 -19.13
C ALA A 326 32.19 13.75 -19.03
#